data_AF-A0A967UP36-F1
#
_entry.id   AF-A0A967UP36-F1
#
_cell.length_a   1.000
_cell.length_b   1.000
_cell.length_c   1.000
_cell.angle_alpha   90.00
_cell.angle_beta   90.00
_cell.angle_gamma   90.00
#
_symmetry.space_group_name_H-M   'P 1'
#
loop_
_entity.id
_entity.type
_entity.pdbx_description
1 polymer ?
#
loop_
_entity_poly.entity_id
_entity_poly.type
_entity_poly.pdbx_seq_one_letter_code
_entity_poly.pdbx_strand_id
1 'polypeptide(L)'
;MAVLLGLAVIAGGCAASSDPDNWADAEAEGNVRQNFLRSCNEANVEGGDLTEEQIPDYCECSYAEMVEFFSDDFQGFKDLESDLRNDPEAVPIEVKALFEQCIASLG
;
A
#
# COMPACT_ATOMS: atom_id res chain seq x y z
N MET A 1 -18.62 -1.41 -11.34
CA MET A 1 -18.03 -2.07 -10.16
C MET A 1 -16.70 -1.39 -9.97
N ALA A 2 -16.67 -0.43 -9.05
CA ALA A 2 -15.58 0.52 -8.93
C ALA A 2 -14.58 -0.07 -7.92
N VAL A 3 -13.48 -0.62 -8.46
CA VAL A 3 -12.29 -1.00 -7.70
C VAL A 3 -11.66 0.31 -7.18
N LEU A 4 -12.23 0.85 -6.10
CA LEU A 4 -11.81 2.10 -5.46
C LEU A 4 -11.08 1.84 -4.13
N LEU A 5 -10.72 0.59 -3.82
CA LEU A 5 -10.35 0.15 -2.47
C LEU A 5 -8.85 0.19 -2.13
N GLY A 6 -7.97 0.46 -3.09
CA GLY A 6 -6.52 0.33 -2.89
C GLY A 6 -5.76 1.63 -2.61
N LEU A 7 -6.45 2.78 -2.48
CA LEU A 7 -5.91 3.99 -3.11
C LEU A 7 -5.44 5.15 -2.22
N ALA A 8 -5.61 5.06 -0.90
CA ALA A 8 -5.09 6.07 0.03
C ALA A 8 -3.82 5.63 0.77
N VAL A 9 -3.07 4.65 0.23
CA VAL A 9 -2.20 3.81 1.06
C VAL A 9 -0.73 4.25 1.07
N ILE A 10 -0.29 5.01 0.08
CA ILE A 10 1.11 5.41 -0.04
C ILE A 10 1.19 6.94 0.01
N ALA A 11 0.80 7.55 1.12
CA ALA A 11 1.10 8.97 1.38
C ALA A 11 1.69 9.21 2.77
N GLY A 12 1.70 8.17 3.62
CA GLY A 12 2.27 8.19 4.97
C GLY A 12 3.54 7.38 5.14
N GLY A 13 3.98 6.64 4.10
CA GLY A 13 5.15 5.76 4.16
C GLY A 13 6.42 6.56 4.44
N CYS A 14 6.69 7.58 3.62
CA CYS A 14 7.88 8.43 3.76
C CYS A 14 7.56 9.84 4.30
N ALA A 15 6.28 10.22 4.48
CA ALA A 15 5.91 11.53 5.03
C ALA A 15 6.25 11.70 6.53
N ALA A 16 6.40 10.60 7.27
CA ALA A 16 6.61 10.63 8.71
C ALA A 16 8.11 10.73 9.06
N SER A 17 8.68 11.93 8.88
CA SER A 17 9.94 12.40 9.48
C SER A 17 11.26 11.70 9.12
N SER A 18 11.20 10.53 8.49
CA SER A 18 12.34 9.83 7.95
C SER A 18 12.01 9.50 6.51
N ASP A 19 12.76 10.10 5.57
CA ASP A 19 12.69 9.76 4.16
C ASP A 19 13.73 8.65 3.93
N PRO A 20 13.38 7.36 4.09
CA PRO A 20 14.35 6.29 3.94
C PRO A 20 14.99 6.28 2.55
N ASP A 21 16.23 5.79 2.48
CA ASP A 21 16.97 5.64 1.22
C ASP A 21 16.78 4.23 0.61
N ASN A 22 16.36 3.24 1.41
CA ASN A 22 16.16 1.86 1.00
C ASN A 22 15.20 1.10 1.95
N TRP A 23 14.84 -0.13 1.59
CA TRP A 23 13.98 -0.99 2.41
C TRP A 23 14.56 -1.33 3.78
N ALA A 24 15.88 -1.53 3.91
CA ALA A 24 16.48 -1.86 5.20
C ALA A 24 16.33 -0.70 6.21
N ASP A 25 16.46 0.54 5.74
CA ASP A 25 16.23 1.73 6.56
C ASP A 25 14.74 1.89 6.88
N ALA A 26 13.85 1.70 5.89
CA ALA A 26 12.41 1.71 6.07
C ALA A 26 11.91 0.68 7.11
N GLU A 27 12.49 -0.52 7.11
CA GLU A 27 12.21 -1.59 8.07
C GLU A 27 12.79 -1.31 9.45
N ALA A 28 14.04 -0.84 9.52
CA ALA A 28 14.71 -0.51 10.78
C ALA A 28 13.98 0.59 11.55
N GLU A 29 13.35 1.51 10.84
CA GLU A 29 12.54 2.58 11.42
C GLU A 29 11.11 2.14 11.75
N GLY A 30 10.61 1.06 11.15
CA GLY A 30 9.31 0.45 11.43
C GLY A 30 8.09 1.31 11.05
N ASN A 31 8.29 2.53 10.58
CA ASN A 31 7.25 3.51 10.33
C ASN A 31 6.50 3.24 9.02
N VAL A 32 7.20 2.78 7.98
CA VAL A 32 6.60 2.57 6.64
C VAL A 32 5.50 1.51 6.67
N ARG A 33 5.80 0.32 7.23
CA ARG A 33 4.83 -0.76 7.36
C ARG A 33 3.62 -0.37 8.20
N GLN A 34 3.85 0.21 9.38
CA GLN A 34 2.74 0.60 10.27
C GLN A 34 1.86 1.69 9.66
N ASN A 35 2.47 2.69 9.01
CA ASN A 35 1.73 3.75 8.33
C ASN A 35 0.91 3.20 7.16
N PHE A 36 1.50 2.31 6.34
CA PHE A 36 0.80 1.63 5.25
C PHE A 36 -0.41 0.85 5.78
N LEU A 37 -0.20 -0.03 6.77
CA LEU A 37 -1.26 -0.88 7.30
C LEU A 37 -2.38 -0.05 7.93
N ARG A 38 -2.04 0.97 8.73
CA ARG A 38 -3.05 1.87 9.31
C ARG A 38 -3.87 2.56 8.23
N SER A 39 -3.22 3.18 7.25
CA SER A 39 -3.92 3.91 6.17
C SER A 39 -4.75 2.97 5.30
N CYS A 40 -4.24 1.77 5.01
CA CYS A 40 -5.00 0.75 4.28
C CYS A 40 -6.25 0.32 5.05
N ASN A 41 -6.13 0.06 6.36
CA ASN A 41 -7.26 -0.32 7.19
C ASN A 41 -8.31 0.80 7.22
N GLU A 42 -7.91 2.04 7.51
CA GLU A 42 -8.81 3.21 7.55
C GLU A 42 -9.54 3.43 6.21
N ALA A 43 -8.84 3.25 5.08
CA ALA A 43 -9.42 3.44 3.76
C ALA A 43 -10.44 2.37 3.36
N ASN A 44 -10.35 1.17 3.91
CA ASN A 44 -11.20 0.04 3.53
C ASN A 44 -12.39 -0.16 4.50
N VAL A 45 -12.38 0.46 5.68
CA VAL A 45 -13.49 0.38 6.65
C VAL A 45 -14.75 1.09 6.15
N GLU A 46 -14.61 2.25 5.48
CA GLU A 46 -15.74 3.05 5.00
C GLU A 46 -15.79 3.11 3.48
N GLY A 47 -16.13 2.00 2.81
CA GLY A 47 -16.59 2.10 1.42
C GLY A 47 -16.13 1.04 0.42
N GLY A 48 -15.90 -0.22 0.81
CA GLY A 48 -15.85 -1.22 -0.24
C GLY A 48 -16.13 -2.67 0.09
N ASP A 49 -15.64 -3.50 -0.83
CA ASP A 49 -16.06 -4.87 -1.08
C ASP A 49 -15.49 -5.88 -0.08
N LEU A 50 -14.62 -5.43 0.84
CA LEU A 50 -14.01 -6.24 1.89
C LEU A 50 -14.81 -6.13 3.20
N THR A 51 -14.94 -7.25 3.91
CA THR A 51 -15.50 -7.24 5.28
C THR A 51 -14.46 -6.75 6.29
N GLU A 52 -14.90 -6.23 7.43
CA GLU A 52 -13.98 -5.80 8.52
C GLU A 52 -12.99 -6.89 8.95
N GLU A 53 -13.35 -8.16 8.81
CA GLU A 53 -12.49 -9.31 9.10
C GLU A 53 -11.44 -9.56 8.00
N GLN A 54 -11.73 -9.21 6.74
CA GLN A 54 -10.84 -9.38 5.60
C GLN A 54 -9.84 -8.23 5.43
N ILE A 55 -10.18 -7.03 5.91
CA ILE A 55 -9.35 -5.83 5.74
C ILE A 55 -7.92 -6.01 6.27
N PRO A 56 -7.68 -6.56 7.49
CA PRO A 56 -6.33 -6.74 8.00
C PRO A 56 -5.49 -7.65 7.10
N ASP A 57 -6.05 -8.79 6.69
CA ASP A 57 -5.36 -9.78 5.85
C ASP A 57 -5.09 -9.22 4.43
N TYR A 58 -6.04 -8.47 3.87
CA TYR A 58 -5.88 -7.75 2.61
C TYR A 58 -4.72 -6.75 2.67
N CYS A 59 -4.68 -5.94 3.73
CA CYS A 59 -3.67 -4.89 3.90
C CYS A 59 -2.28 -5.47 4.12
N GLU A 60 -2.17 -6.56 4.88
CA GLU A 60 -0.92 -7.30 5.08
C GLU A 60 -0.42 -7.92 3.77
N CYS A 61 -1.29 -8.58 3.01
CA CYS A 61 -0.95 -9.11 1.70
C CYS A 61 -0.48 -8.00 0.75
N SER A 62 -1.25 -6.91 0.67
CA SER A 62 -0.95 -5.78 -0.22
C SER A 62 0.39 -5.13 0.09
N TYR A 63 0.75 -5.03 1.38
CA TYR A 63 2.07 -4.55 1.78
C TYR A 63 3.19 -5.49 1.36
N ALA A 64 3.02 -6.80 1.57
CA ALA A 64 4.01 -7.80 1.21
C ALA A 64 4.31 -7.80 -0.30
N GLU A 65 3.26 -7.80 -1.13
CA GLU A 65 3.39 -7.74 -2.59
C GLU A 65 4.10 -6.46 -3.04
N MET A 66 3.82 -5.32 -2.40
CA MET A 66 4.48 -4.05 -2.69
C MET A 66 5.97 -4.07 -2.35
N VAL A 67 6.34 -4.61 -1.18
CA VAL A 67 7.75 -4.76 -0.78
C VAL A 67 8.48 -5.69 -1.74
N GLU A 68 7.84 -6.79 -2.16
CA GLU A 68 8.42 -7.73 -3.12
C GLU A 68 8.61 -7.09 -4.49
N PHE A 69 7.57 -6.43 -5.02
CA PHE A 69 7.59 -5.78 -6.33
C PHE A 69 8.67 -4.69 -6.43
N PHE A 70 8.85 -3.91 -5.37
CA PHE A 70 9.84 -2.84 -5.30
C PHE A 70 11.13 -3.23 -4.59
N SER A 71 11.36 -4.52 -4.31
CA SER A 71 12.49 -5.00 -3.51
C SER A 71 13.85 -4.50 -4.03
N ASP A 72 14.02 -4.49 -5.36
CA ASP A 72 15.22 -4.00 -6.05
C ASP A 72 15.10 -2.53 -6.50
N ASP A 73 13.95 -1.87 -6.31
CA ASP A 73 13.67 -0.51 -6.77
C ASP A 73 12.90 0.33 -5.73
N PHE A 74 13.60 0.67 -4.64
CA PHE A 74 13.03 1.52 -3.60
C PHE A 74 12.69 2.94 -4.11
N GLN A 75 13.43 3.45 -5.09
CA GLN A 75 13.11 4.75 -5.68
C GLN A 75 11.78 4.70 -6.44
N GLY A 76 11.50 3.62 -7.18
CA GLY A 76 10.20 3.39 -7.80
C GLY A 76 9.04 3.38 -6.79
N PHE A 77 9.26 2.82 -5.59
CA PHE A 77 8.27 2.90 -4.51
C PHE A 77 8.02 4.34 -4.05
N LYS A 78 9.08 5.15 -3.89
CA LYS A 78 8.96 6.58 -3.52
C LYS A 78 8.26 7.39 -4.61
N ASP A 79 8.56 7.12 -5.87
CA ASP A 79 7.94 7.80 -7.01
C ASP A 79 6.44 7.46 -7.07
N LEU A 80 6.09 6.18 -6.91
CA LEU A 80 4.70 5.75 -6.80
C LEU A 80 3.97 6.38 -5.59
N GLU A 81 4.62 6.47 -4.42
CA GLU A 81 4.07 7.18 -3.27
C GLU A 81 3.75 8.63 -3.64
N SER A 82 4.72 9.33 -4.21
CA SER A 82 4.58 10.73 -4.59
C SER A 82 3.45 10.91 -5.60
N ASP A 83 3.36 10.04 -6.61
CA ASP A 83 2.33 10.10 -7.64
C ASP A 83 0.93 9.89 -7.05
N LEU A 84 0.76 8.87 -6.21
CA LEU A 84 -0.54 8.56 -5.58
C LEU A 84 -0.96 9.61 -4.53
N ARG A 85 -0.01 10.29 -3.90
CA ARG A 85 -0.32 11.42 -3.01
C ARG A 85 -0.91 12.59 -3.80
N ASN A 86 -0.49 12.80 -5.05
CA ASN A 86 -0.97 13.87 -5.91
C ASN A 86 -2.25 13.47 -6.67
N ASP A 87 -2.31 12.23 -7.14
CA ASP A 87 -3.43 11.65 -7.86
C ASP A 87 -3.70 10.21 -7.38
N PRO A 88 -4.61 10.03 -6.42
CA PRO A 88 -4.97 8.73 -5.89
C PRO A 88 -5.83 7.92 -6.87
N GLU A 89 -5.94 8.25 -8.15
CA GLU A 89 -6.51 7.37 -9.17
C GLU A 89 -5.44 6.83 -10.14
N ALA A 90 -4.22 7.37 -10.09
CA ALA A 90 -3.13 7.11 -11.01
C ALA A 90 -2.31 5.83 -10.72
N VAL A 91 -2.96 4.76 -10.23
CA VAL A 91 -2.25 3.50 -9.92
C VAL A 91 -1.84 2.80 -11.21
N PRO A 92 -0.57 2.39 -11.33
CA PRO A 92 -0.11 1.54 -12.41
C PRO A 92 -0.89 0.24 -12.49
N ILE A 93 -1.05 -0.32 -13.70
CA ILE A 93 -1.84 -1.54 -13.91
C ILE A 93 -1.23 -2.72 -13.16
N GLU A 94 0.10 -2.77 -13.10
CA GLU A 94 0.89 -3.77 -12.41
C GLU A 94 0.57 -3.78 -10.91
N VAL A 95 0.52 -2.61 -10.29
CA VAL A 95 0.20 -2.45 -8.87
C VAL A 95 -1.26 -2.80 -8.59
N LYS A 96 -2.19 -2.45 -9.49
CA LYS A 96 -3.59 -2.89 -9.39
C LYS A 96 -3.69 -4.42 -9.40
N ALA A 97 -2.94 -5.09 -10.26
CA ALA A 97 -2.94 -6.54 -10.34
C ALA A 97 -2.40 -7.22 -9.07
N LEU A 98 -1.49 -6.58 -8.33
CA LEU A 98 -1.04 -7.07 -7.02
C LEU A 98 -2.19 -7.04 -6.00
N PHE A 99 -2.91 -5.93 -5.92
CA PHE A 99 -4.04 -5.80 -5.00
C PHE A 99 -5.19 -6.76 -5.35
N GLU A 100 -5.49 -6.96 -6.63
CA GLU A 100 -6.48 -7.95 -7.07
C GLU A 100 -6.11 -9.38 -6.66
N GLN A 101 -4.82 -9.73 -6.67
CA GLN A 101 -4.35 -11.02 -6.17
C GLN A 101 -4.59 -11.19 -4.67
N CYS A 102 -4.34 -10.13 -3.89
CA CYS A 102 -4.64 -10.12 -2.46
C CYS A 102 -6.13 -10.23 -2.15
N ILE A 103 -7.01 -9.66 -2.98
CA ILE A 103 -8.45 -9.86 -2.82
C ILE A 103 -8.82 -11.32 -3.11
N ALA A 104 -8.25 -11.91 -4.17
CA ALA A 104 -8.52 -13.28 -4.56
C ALA A 104 -8.05 -14.33 -3.54
N SER A 105 -7.12 -13.99 -2.65
CA SER A 105 -6.61 -14.89 -1.60
C SER A 105 -7.48 -14.92 -0.34
N LEU A 106 -8.43 -13.99 -0.16
CA LEU A 106 -9.28 -13.82 1.04
C LEU A 106 -10.59 -14.65 1.03
N GLY A 107 -10.66 -15.67 0.17
CA GLY A 107 -11.87 -16.43 -0.18
C GLY A 107 -12.75 -16.91 0.97
#